data_AF-A0A5N6ET44-F1
#
_entry.id   AF-A0A5N6ET44-F1
#
_cell.length_a   1.000
_cell.length_b   1.000
_cell.length_c   1.000
_cell.angle_alpha   90.00
_cell.angle_beta   90.00
_cell.angle_gamma   90.00
#
_symmetry.space_group_name_H-M   'P 1'
#
loop_
_entity.id
_entity.type
_entity.pdbx_description
1 polymer ?
#
loop_
_entity_poly.entity_id
_entity_poly.type
_entity_poly.pdbx_seq_one_letter_code
_entity_poly.pdbx_strand_id
1 'polypeptide(L)'
;MAPSIPGQMLNTSWTLHRLSPLHHEKEYQSLLDNPEALKTYANRLRDQLTGNVLSGFQVGTSAPSTEEDTLSRTGALKNCTWEAIPSLSLADLNASHPENPCGILVVLEYENITYKAALLAPPEGSHTRKTSTYLPLLLTRLPGPLRQTFISFLSANFDTYCSVFRLPSHFLCAGLASYVETLTQGRDREPPPSQAILEDVVKEIQITVSFSTNVAPALRSININIPRGSIKSFLPAAGDSGQPSGSILSGLSSYIEKHLAMDLDLAGSSARDSPARKHVRISKIACNGFVLGAEGKMKLVAQPIRTGSAGDDSAENDDDARNEKKRLALRASEVLLFSVIHRSLVGENQES
;
A
#
# COMPACT_ATOMS: atom_id res chain seq x y z
N MET A 1 1.87 -20.85 -13.50
CA MET A 1 0.95 -20.78 -12.35
C MET A 1 0.62 -19.33 -12.06
N ALA A 2 -0.67 -18.99 -11.95
CA ALA A 2 -1.08 -17.64 -11.59
C ALA A 2 -0.65 -17.35 -10.14
N PRO A 3 -0.18 -16.13 -9.82
CA PRO A 3 0.12 -15.74 -8.45
C PRO A 3 -1.14 -15.87 -7.57
N SER A 4 -0.96 -16.33 -6.33
CA SER A 4 -2.02 -16.30 -5.31
C SER A 4 -2.61 -14.90 -5.20
N ILE A 5 -3.91 -14.80 -4.92
CA ILE A 5 -4.63 -13.50 -4.86
C ILE A 5 -3.89 -12.44 -4.02
N PRO A 6 -3.32 -12.76 -2.83
CA PRO A 6 -2.54 -11.79 -2.05
C PRO A 6 -1.21 -11.43 -2.73
N GLY A 7 -0.57 -12.39 -3.39
CA GLY A 7 0.64 -12.17 -4.18
C GLY A 7 0.44 -11.22 -5.36
N GLN A 8 -0.80 -11.03 -5.82
CA GLN A 8 -1.13 -10.06 -6.88
C GLN A 8 -1.04 -8.60 -6.41
N MET A 9 -1.08 -8.36 -5.10
CA MET A 9 -0.94 -7.02 -4.51
C MET A 9 0.52 -6.59 -4.40
N LEU A 10 1.45 -7.55 -4.36
CA LEU A 10 2.88 -7.31 -4.34
C LEU A 10 3.39 -6.85 -5.72
N ASN A 11 4.51 -6.13 -5.69
CA ASN A 11 5.26 -5.63 -6.85
C ASN A 11 4.43 -4.75 -7.80
N THR A 12 3.27 -4.28 -7.36
CA THR A 12 2.35 -3.42 -8.10
C THR A 12 2.26 -2.04 -7.44
N SER A 13 2.27 -0.99 -8.25
CA SER A 13 2.01 0.38 -7.77
C SER A 13 0.51 0.64 -7.76
N TRP A 14 -0.02 0.96 -6.59
CA TRP A 14 -1.43 1.18 -6.31
C TRP A 14 -1.69 2.66 -6.02
N THR A 15 -2.84 3.14 -6.49
CA THR A 15 -3.44 4.41 -6.06
C THR A 15 -4.53 4.11 -5.03
N LEU A 16 -4.45 4.76 -3.88
CA LEU A 16 -5.27 4.53 -2.70
C LEU A 16 -6.48 5.46 -2.69
N HIS A 17 -7.65 4.90 -2.41
CA HIS A 17 -8.89 5.63 -2.18
C HIS A 17 -9.57 5.10 -0.92
N ARG A 18 -10.32 5.97 -0.26
CA ARG A 18 -11.19 5.62 0.86
C ARG A 18 -12.60 5.43 0.33
N LEU A 19 -13.24 4.35 0.76
CA LEU A 19 -14.63 4.04 0.44
C LEU A 19 -15.52 4.12 1.69
N SER A 20 -16.73 4.63 1.52
CA SER A 20 -17.81 4.38 2.48
C SER A 20 -18.33 2.94 2.33
N PRO A 21 -19.14 2.43 3.28
CA PRO A 21 -19.75 1.11 3.13
C PRO A 21 -20.44 0.94 1.77
N LEU A 22 -20.35 -0.27 1.20
CA LEU A 22 -21.04 -0.64 -0.03
C LEU A 22 -22.44 -1.13 0.33
N HIS A 23 -23.46 -0.37 -0.03
CA HIS A 23 -24.87 -0.72 0.21
C HIS A 23 -25.39 -1.59 -0.93
N HIS A 24 -25.69 -2.86 -0.64
CA HIS A 24 -26.11 -3.86 -1.66
C HIS A 24 -27.46 -4.51 -1.36
N GLU A 25 -28.17 -4.04 -0.32
CA GLU A 25 -29.42 -4.63 0.19
C GLU A 25 -30.55 -4.75 -0.85
N LYS A 26 -30.54 -3.91 -1.89
CA LYS A 26 -31.57 -3.91 -2.92
C LYS A 26 -31.53 -5.16 -3.80
N GLU A 27 -30.37 -5.82 -3.88
CA GLU A 27 -30.16 -6.94 -4.81
C GLU A 27 -29.65 -8.20 -4.13
N TYR A 28 -28.75 -8.07 -3.14
CA TYR A 28 -28.11 -9.22 -2.50
C TYR A 28 -27.95 -9.01 -0.98
N GLN A 29 -28.13 -10.07 -0.20
CA GLN A 29 -27.99 -10.03 1.26
C GLN A 29 -26.52 -10.03 1.73
N SER A 30 -25.61 -10.67 0.99
CA SER A 30 -24.16 -10.65 1.21
C SER A 30 -23.44 -10.42 -0.11
N LEU A 31 -22.33 -9.68 -0.07
CA LEU A 31 -21.47 -9.41 -1.23
C LEU A 31 -20.22 -10.30 -1.25
N LEU A 32 -19.54 -10.47 -0.11
CA LEU A 32 -18.24 -11.15 -0.07
C LEU A 32 -18.35 -12.69 -0.16
N ASP A 33 -19.41 -13.26 0.42
CA ASP A 33 -19.63 -14.72 0.45
C ASP A 33 -20.53 -15.19 -0.70
N ASN A 34 -20.88 -14.29 -1.63
CA ASN A 34 -21.84 -14.55 -2.68
C ASN A 34 -21.17 -14.47 -4.07
N PRO A 35 -20.75 -15.62 -4.65
CA PRO A 35 -20.11 -15.63 -5.97
C PRO A 35 -21.05 -15.18 -7.09
N GLU A 36 -22.36 -15.37 -6.95
CA GLU A 36 -23.35 -14.90 -7.94
C GLU A 36 -23.47 -13.38 -7.94
N ALA A 37 -23.42 -12.74 -6.77
CA ALA A 37 -23.39 -11.29 -6.64
C ALA A 37 -22.15 -10.71 -7.33
N LEU A 38 -20.96 -11.26 -7.01
CA LEU A 38 -19.69 -10.82 -7.61
C LEU A 38 -19.72 -10.98 -9.14
N LYS A 39 -20.20 -12.12 -9.65
CA LYS A 39 -20.34 -12.36 -11.09
C LYS A 39 -21.31 -11.38 -11.75
N THR A 40 -22.40 -11.02 -11.09
CA THR A 40 -23.39 -10.07 -11.60
C THR A 40 -22.80 -8.67 -11.71
N TYR A 41 -22.13 -8.17 -10.67
CA TYR A 41 -21.47 -6.87 -10.73
C TYR A 41 -20.29 -6.85 -11.71
N ALA A 42 -19.55 -7.96 -11.85
CA ALA A 42 -18.51 -8.09 -12.88
C ALA A 42 -19.07 -7.96 -14.30
N ASN A 43 -20.18 -8.65 -14.60
CA ASN A 43 -20.85 -8.54 -15.89
C ASN A 43 -21.37 -7.11 -16.14
N ARG A 44 -21.98 -6.46 -15.15
CA ARG A 44 -22.46 -5.08 -15.29
C ARG A 44 -21.33 -4.09 -15.55
N LEU A 45 -20.20 -4.23 -14.83
CA LEU A 45 -19.03 -3.40 -15.08
C LEU A 45 -18.49 -3.62 -16.49
N ARG A 46 -18.39 -4.89 -16.94
CA ARG A 46 -17.99 -5.23 -18.31
C ARG A 46 -18.91 -4.58 -19.34
N ASP A 47 -20.21 -4.67 -19.13
CA ASP A 47 -21.21 -4.14 -20.06
C ASP A 47 -21.14 -2.59 -20.10
N GLN A 48 -20.91 -1.93 -18.97
CA GLN A 48 -20.66 -0.48 -18.92
C GLN A 48 -19.36 -0.08 -19.64
N LEU A 49 -18.29 -0.85 -19.47
CA LEU A 49 -17.00 -0.57 -20.13
C LEU A 49 -17.06 -0.82 -21.65
N THR A 50 -17.85 -1.81 -22.09
CA THR A 50 -18.03 -2.15 -23.51
C THR A 50 -19.07 -1.26 -24.20
N GLY A 51 -20.05 -0.74 -23.45
CA GLY A 51 -21.14 0.11 -23.92
C GLY A 51 -20.78 1.56 -24.27
N ASN A 52 -19.57 1.83 -24.75
CA ASN A 52 -19.08 3.14 -25.24
C ASN A 52 -18.89 4.30 -24.23
N VAL A 53 -18.86 4.04 -22.92
CA VAL A 53 -18.68 5.12 -21.91
C VAL A 53 -17.26 5.72 -21.95
N LEU A 54 -16.24 4.94 -22.33
CA LEU A 54 -14.86 5.45 -22.45
C LEU A 54 -14.69 6.42 -23.63
N SER A 55 -15.53 6.34 -24.66
CA SER A 55 -15.52 7.25 -25.82
C SER A 55 -16.17 8.60 -25.51
N GLY A 56 -17.08 8.67 -24.53
CA GLY A 56 -17.75 9.90 -24.12
C GLY A 56 -16.89 10.84 -23.27
N PHE A 57 -15.78 10.35 -22.70
CA PHE A 57 -14.87 11.15 -21.88
C PHE A 57 -13.94 12.07 -22.73
N GLN A 58 -13.94 11.92 -24.07
CA GLN A 58 -13.16 12.76 -24.98
C GLN A 58 -13.72 14.18 -25.17
N VAL A 59 -14.89 14.52 -24.61
CA VAL A 59 -15.59 15.79 -24.94
C VAL A 59 -15.52 16.85 -23.82
N GLY A 60 -14.83 16.60 -22.71
CA GLY A 60 -14.78 17.54 -21.58
C GLY A 60 -13.37 17.83 -21.05
N THR A 61 -12.85 19.01 -21.38
CA THR A 61 -11.78 19.76 -20.68
C THR A 61 -10.30 19.38 -20.92
N SER A 62 -9.66 20.22 -21.74
CA SER A 62 -8.26 20.71 -21.70
C SER A 62 -7.07 19.73 -21.70
N ALA A 63 -6.33 19.79 -22.82
CA ALA A 63 -4.99 19.29 -23.11
C ALA A 63 -4.83 17.75 -23.22
N PRO A 64 -4.14 17.24 -24.26
CA PRO A 64 -3.79 15.81 -24.34
C PRO A 64 -2.82 15.50 -23.21
N SER A 65 -3.34 14.92 -22.14
CA SER A 65 -2.52 14.38 -21.07
C SER A 65 -1.95 13.03 -21.52
N THR A 66 -0.76 12.67 -21.05
CA THR A 66 -0.10 11.37 -21.30
C THR A 66 -1.00 10.16 -20.98
N GLU A 67 -2.11 10.36 -20.25
CA GLU A 67 -3.08 9.33 -19.88
C GLU A 67 -3.99 8.91 -21.05
N GLU A 68 -4.29 9.80 -22.01
CA GLU A 68 -5.14 9.46 -23.18
C GLU A 68 -4.43 8.48 -24.13
N ASP A 69 -3.11 8.64 -24.30
CA ASP A 69 -2.24 7.71 -25.04
C ASP A 69 -2.14 6.33 -24.38
N THR A 70 -2.47 6.19 -23.10
CA THR A 70 -2.44 4.88 -22.43
C THR A 70 -3.66 4.03 -22.75
N LEU A 71 -4.83 4.65 -22.91
CA LEU A 71 -6.09 3.94 -23.19
C LEU A 71 -6.21 3.51 -24.65
N SER A 72 -5.70 4.30 -25.58
CA SER A 72 -5.68 3.96 -27.01
C SER A 72 -4.81 2.73 -27.32
N ARG A 73 -3.85 2.40 -26.43
CA ARG A 73 -3.01 1.17 -26.53
C ARG A 73 -3.55 -0.03 -25.76
N THR A 74 -4.57 0.14 -24.93
CA THR A 74 -5.14 -0.91 -24.07
C THR A 74 -5.75 -2.06 -24.88
N GLY A 75 -6.34 -1.74 -26.04
CA GLY A 75 -7.09 -2.70 -26.87
C GLY A 75 -8.48 -3.01 -26.29
N ALA A 76 -9.19 -3.98 -26.86
CA ALA A 76 -10.54 -4.33 -26.42
C ALA A 76 -10.55 -5.08 -25.06
N LEU A 77 -11.63 -4.93 -24.30
CA LEU A 77 -11.84 -5.65 -23.04
C LEU A 77 -12.16 -7.12 -23.35
N LYS A 78 -11.34 -8.05 -22.85
CA LYS A 78 -11.54 -9.49 -23.00
C LYS A 78 -12.35 -10.07 -21.85
N ASN A 79 -12.04 -9.69 -20.61
CA ASN A 79 -12.61 -10.30 -19.42
C ASN A 79 -12.68 -9.32 -18.25
N CYS A 80 -13.69 -9.49 -17.39
CA CYS A 80 -13.86 -8.77 -16.14
C CYS A 80 -14.28 -9.76 -15.05
N THR A 81 -13.46 -9.91 -14.02
CA THR A 81 -13.73 -10.83 -12.91
C THR A 81 -13.66 -10.11 -11.57
N TRP A 82 -14.52 -10.55 -10.65
CA TRP A 82 -14.57 -10.10 -9.27
C TRP A 82 -14.43 -11.36 -8.40
N GLU A 83 -13.39 -11.41 -7.59
CA GLU A 83 -13.04 -12.58 -6.78
C GLU A 83 -12.88 -12.16 -5.32
N ALA A 84 -13.40 -12.96 -4.39
CA ALA A 84 -13.19 -12.72 -2.97
C ALA A 84 -11.72 -12.97 -2.60
N ILE A 85 -11.15 -12.10 -1.77
CA ILE A 85 -9.81 -12.24 -1.23
C ILE A 85 -9.92 -13.07 0.06
N PRO A 86 -9.43 -14.32 0.09
CA PRO A 86 -9.65 -15.18 1.25
C PRO A 86 -8.84 -14.77 2.46
N SER A 87 -7.63 -14.23 2.28
CA SER A 87 -6.75 -13.79 3.36
C SER A 87 -5.85 -12.67 2.88
N LEU A 88 -5.45 -11.77 3.79
CA LEU A 88 -4.42 -10.75 3.54
C LEU A 88 -3.04 -11.17 4.03
N SER A 89 -2.89 -12.38 4.57
CA SER A 89 -1.58 -12.86 5.01
C SER A 89 -0.65 -13.05 3.81
N LEU A 90 0.48 -12.36 3.86
CA LEU A 90 1.50 -12.40 2.80
C LEU A 90 2.56 -13.46 3.10
N ALA A 91 2.81 -13.74 4.38
CA ALA A 91 3.84 -14.68 4.83
C ALA A 91 3.36 -16.13 4.86
N ASP A 92 2.10 -16.38 5.25
CA ASP A 92 1.55 -17.72 5.42
C ASP A 92 0.37 -17.96 4.47
N LEU A 93 0.69 -18.33 3.22
CA LEU A 93 -0.31 -18.63 2.17
C LEU A 93 -1.19 -19.85 2.50
N ASN A 94 -0.77 -20.67 3.47
CA ASN A 94 -1.50 -21.85 3.96
C ASN A 94 -2.12 -21.63 5.35
N ALA A 95 -2.08 -20.40 5.90
CA ALA A 95 -2.78 -20.10 7.13
C ALA A 95 -4.27 -20.42 6.95
N SER A 96 -4.85 -21.07 7.97
CA SER A 96 -6.27 -21.41 8.06
C SER A 96 -7.10 -20.25 7.53
N HIS A 97 -7.91 -20.52 6.50
CA HIS A 97 -8.75 -19.48 5.91
C HIS A 97 -9.52 -18.78 7.03
N PRO A 98 -9.42 -17.45 7.16
CA PRO A 98 -10.30 -16.75 8.08
C PRO A 98 -11.73 -17.09 7.68
N GLU A 99 -12.62 -17.23 8.68
CA GLU A 99 -14.02 -17.62 8.43
C GLU A 99 -14.74 -16.65 7.49
N ASN A 100 -14.21 -15.43 7.32
CA ASN A 100 -14.73 -14.41 6.42
C ASN A 100 -13.66 -13.89 5.45
N PRO A 101 -13.98 -13.73 4.16
CA PRO A 101 -13.10 -13.09 3.17
C PRO A 101 -12.73 -11.66 3.54
N CYS A 102 -11.47 -11.29 3.27
CA CYS A 102 -10.87 -10.01 3.64
C CYS A 102 -10.98 -8.93 2.55
N GLY A 103 -11.72 -9.17 1.47
CA GLY A 103 -11.89 -8.18 0.40
C GLY A 103 -12.37 -8.74 -0.94
N ILE A 104 -12.31 -7.90 -1.97
CA ILE A 104 -12.67 -8.22 -3.35
C ILE A 104 -11.54 -7.77 -4.27
N LEU A 105 -11.02 -8.67 -5.10
CA LEU A 105 -10.11 -8.36 -6.20
C LEU A 105 -10.93 -8.25 -7.49
N VAL A 106 -10.79 -7.11 -8.16
CA VAL A 106 -11.35 -6.86 -9.49
C VAL A 106 -10.23 -6.89 -10.52
N VAL A 107 -10.36 -7.74 -11.53
CA VAL A 107 -9.40 -7.87 -12.63
C VAL A 107 -10.08 -7.52 -13.95
N LEU A 108 -9.47 -6.60 -14.69
CA LEU A 108 -9.90 -6.21 -16.03
C LEU A 108 -8.81 -6.61 -17.02
N GLU A 109 -9.09 -7.64 -17.81
CA GLU A 109 -8.16 -8.15 -18.82
C GLU A 109 -8.52 -7.55 -20.16
N TYR A 110 -7.65 -6.68 -20.67
CA TYR A 110 -7.73 -6.17 -22.03
C TYR A 110 -6.76 -6.92 -22.93
N GLU A 111 -6.80 -6.64 -24.23
CA GLU A 111 -5.93 -7.28 -25.22
C GLU A 111 -4.44 -7.16 -24.88
N ASN A 112 -4.01 -5.96 -24.51
CA ASN A 112 -2.58 -5.64 -24.36
C ASN A 112 -2.16 -5.43 -22.90
N ILE A 113 -3.11 -5.37 -21.96
CA ILE A 113 -2.83 -5.03 -20.57
C ILE A 113 -3.88 -5.58 -19.61
N THR A 114 -3.44 -5.93 -18.40
CA THR A 114 -4.33 -6.28 -17.29
C THR A 114 -4.32 -5.16 -16.26
N TYR A 115 -5.49 -4.60 -15.98
CA TYR A 115 -5.68 -3.69 -14.86
C TYR A 115 -6.32 -4.39 -13.67
N LYS A 116 -6.08 -3.83 -12.48
CA LYS A 116 -6.53 -4.43 -11.23
C LYS A 116 -7.06 -3.35 -10.30
N ALA A 117 -8.04 -3.72 -9.49
CA ALA A 117 -8.46 -2.98 -8.31
C ALA A 117 -8.71 -3.94 -7.15
N ALA A 118 -8.50 -3.52 -5.92
CA ALA A 118 -8.77 -4.35 -4.74
C ALA A 118 -9.51 -3.53 -3.69
N LEU A 119 -10.64 -4.03 -3.21
CA LEU A 119 -11.40 -3.48 -2.10
C LEU A 119 -11.07 -4.31 -0.86
N LEU A 120 -10.53 -3.69 0.18
CA LEU A 120 -9.96 -4.41 1.32
C LEU A 120 -10.75 -4.13 2.60
N ALA A 121 -11.00 -5.20 3.35
CA ALA A 121 -11.58 -5.16 4.67
C ALA A 121 -10.48 -4.99 5.75
N PRO A 122 -10.80 -4.39 6.90
CA PRO A 122 -9.91 -4.44 8.06
C PRO A 122 -9.69 -5.88 8.55
N PRO A 123 -8.57 -6.21 9.21
CA PRO A 123 -8.35 -7.57 9.73
C PRO A 123 -9.23 -7.88 10.96
N GLU A 124 -9.61 -6.86 11.72
CA GLU A 124 -10.34 -6.98 12.98
C GLU A 124 -11.69 -6.25 12.88
N GLY A 125 -12.78 -6.98 12.63
CA GLY A 125 -14.14 -6.43 12.69
C GLY A 125 -15.19 -7.24 11.91
N SER A 126 -16.46 -7.13 12.30
CA SER A 126 -17.56 -7.64 11.47
C SER A 126 -17.73 -6.71 10.25
N HIS A 127 -17.25 -7.14 9.08
CA HIS A 127 -17.30 -6.36 7.82
C HIS A 127 -18.69 -6.35 7.18
N THR A 128 -19.61 -7.15 7.70
CA THR A 128 -20.95 -7.33 7.14
C THR A 128 -21.98 -6.83 8.14
N ARG A 129 -22.58 -5.68 7.85
CA ARG A 129 -23.93 -5.39 8.36
C ARG A 129 -24.91 -6.06 7.41
N LYS A 130 -26.10 -6.45 7.89
CA LYS A 130 -27.11 -7.19 7.09
C LYS A 130 -27.43 -6.58 5.73
N THR A 131 -27.13 -5.29 5.53
CA THR A 131 -27.47 -4.49 4.36
C THR A 131 -26.27 -3.84 3.69
N SER A 132 -25.06 -3.98 4.24
CA SER A 132 -23.87 -3.25 3.77
C SER A 132 -22.57 -3.96 4.11
N THR A 133 -21.66 -3.93 3.15
CA THR A 133 -20.30 -4.47 3.31
C THR A 133 -19.30 -3.33 3.50
N TYR A 134 -18.44 -3.43 4.51
CA TYR A 134 -17.48 -2.39 4.84
C TYR A 134 -16.07 -2.72 4.34
N LEU A 135 -15.69 -2.11 3.21
CA LEU A 135 -14.38 -2.25 2.56
C LEU A 135 -13.72 -0.87 2.43
N PRO A 136 -13.16 -0.30 3.52
CA PRO A 136 -12.79 1.11 3.61
C PRO A 136 -11.64 1.52 2.69
N LEU A 137 -10.82 0.57 2.20
CA LEU A 137 -9.66 0.85 1.37
C LEU A 137 -9.83 0.28 -0.04
N LEU A 138 -9.76 1.16 -1.04
CA LEU A 138 -9.72 0.81 -2.45
C LEU A 138 -8.33 1.06 -3.04
N LEU A 139 -7.71 0.00 -3.53
CA LEU A 139 -6.48 0.04 -4.31
C LEU A 139 -6.82 0.01 -5.79
N THR A 140 -6.25 0.90 -6.59
CA THR A 140 -6.44 0.89 -8.06
C THR A 140 -5.12 0.94 -8.80
N ARG A 141 -4.99 0.07 -9.80
CA ARG A 141 -3.97 0.09 -10.85
C ARG A 141 -4.68 0.32 -12.18
N LEU A 142 -5.32 1.48 -12.31
CA LEU A 142 -6.17 1.89 -13.43
C LEU A 142 -5.70 3.26 -13.97
N PRO A 143 -5.67 3.50 -15.30
CA PRO A 143 -5.51 4.85 -15.87
C PRO A 143 -6.62 5.80 -15.41
N GLY A 144 -6.39 7.12 -15.47
CA GLY A 144 -7.31 8.14 -14.96
C GLY A 144 -8.77 7.94 -15.39
N PRO A 145 -9.09 7.89 -16.69
CA PRO A 145 -10.48 7.77 -17.14
C PRO A 145 -11.14 6.44 -16.77
N LEU A 146 -10.40 5.33 -16.85
CA LEU A 146 -10.91 4.00 -16.43
C LEU A 146 -11.17 3.97 -14.92
N ARG A 147 -10.31 4.61 -14.13
CA ARG A 147 -10.47 4.75 -12.69
C ARG A 147 -11.73 5.55 -12.35
N GLN A 148 -11.98 6.67 -13.03
CA GLN A 148 -13.20 7.46 -12.82
C GLN A 148 -14.45 6.68 -13.19
N THR A 149 -14.42 5.93 -14.29
CA THR A 149 -15.54 5.06 -14.68
C THR A 149 -15.81 4.00 -13.62
N PHE A 150 -14.77 3.35 -13.10
CA PHE A 150 -14.90 2.35 -12.04
C PHE A 150 -15.43 2.96 -10.73
N ILE A 151 -14.95 4.14 -10.33
CA ILE A 151 -15.46 4.86 -9.16
C ILE A 151 -16.93 5.23 -9.33
N SER A 152 -17.32 5.76 -10.49
CA SER A 152 -18.70 6.10 -10.81
C SER A 152 -19.60 4.87 -10.79
N PHE A 153 -19.13 3.73 -11.32
CA PHE A 153 -19.84 2.45 -11.23
C PHE A 153 -20.08 2.04 -9.78
N LEU A 154 -19.06 2.11 -8.93
CA LEU A 154 -19.20 1.78 -7.51
C LEU A 154 -20.24 2.69 -6.84
N SER A 155 -20.15 4.00 -7.03
CA SER A 155 -21.10 4.95 -6.45
C SER A 155 -22.54 4.72 -6.93
N ALA A 156 -22.75 4.43 -8.21
CA ALA A 156 -24.08 4.21 -8.77
C ALA A 156 -24.73 2.89 -8.31
N ASN A 157 -23.94 1.82 -8.17
CA ASN A 157 -24.47 0.49 -7.84
C ASN A 157 -24.54 0.23 -6.32
N PHE A 158 -23.68 0.88 -5.53
CA PHE A 158 -23.57 0.60 -4.09
C PHE A 158 -23.84 1.81 -3.19
N ASP A 159 -24.25 2.95 -3.74
CA ASP A 159 -24.43 4.21 -2.98
C ASP A 159 -23.21 4.54 -2.09
N THR A 160 -22.01 4.26 -2.62
CA THR A 160 -20.74 4.44 -1.90
C THR A 160 -20.03 5.72 -2.34
N TYR A 161 -19.44 6.41 -1.39
CA TYR A 161 -18.60 7.56 -1.62
C TYR A 161 -17.12 7.14 -1.69
N CYS A 162 -16.45 7.54 -2.76
CA CYS A 162 -15.03 7.30 -2.98
C CYS A 162 -14.24 8.61 -2.94
N SER A 163 -13.18 8.65 -2.14
CA SER A 163 -12.30 9.83 -2.02
C SER A 163 -10.84 9.43 -2.10
N VAL A 164 -9.98 10.35 -2.55
CA VAL A 164 -8.52 10.11 -2.59
C VAL A 164 -8.01 9.93 -1.16
N PHE A 165 -7.25 8.86 -0.92
CA PHE A 165 -6.73 8.59 0.42
C PHE A 165 -5.32 9.16 0.58
N ARG A 166 -5.22 10.34 1.19
CA ARG A 166 -3.94 11.00 1.47
C ARG A 166 -3.27 10.44 2.72
N LEU A 167 -1.95 10.24 2.63
CA LEU A 167 -1.13 9.74 3.73
C LEU A 167 -0.33 10.90 4.34
N PRO A 168 -0.55 11.26 5.62
CA PRO A 168 0.21 12.31 6.29
C PRO A 168 1.70 11.99 6.45
N SER A 169 2.54 13.01 6.60
CA SER A 169 3.99 12.86 6.83
C SER A 169 4.32 11.91 8.00
N HIS A 170 3.61 12.06 9.12
CA HIS A 170 3.83 11.22 10.31
C HIS A 170 3.50 9.75 10.04
N PHE A 171 2.48 9.48 9.20
CA PHE A 171 2.13 8.12 8.81
C PHE A 171 3.21 7.50 7.94
N LEU A 172 3.78 8.26 7.00
CA LEU A 172 4.91 7.80 6.18
C LEU A 172 6.11 7.43 7.06
N CYS A 173 6.47 8.31 8.01
CA CYS A 173 7.53 8.05 8.99
C CYS A 173 7.26 6.81 9.83
N ALA A 174 6.06 6.71 10.42
CA ALA A 174 5.66 5.56 11.22
C ALA A 174 5.74 4.27 10.39
N GLY A 175 5.33 4.29 9.12
CA GLY A 175 5.47 3.16 8.21
C GLY A 175 6.93 2.73 8.04
N LEU A 176 7.86 3.66 7.84
CA LEU A 176 9.29 3.35 7.79
C LEU A 176 9.80 2.74 9.10
N ALA A 177 9.44 3.33 10.24
CA ALA A 177 9.84 2.84 11.56
C ALA A 177 9.33 1.42 11.79
N SER A 178 8.02 1.17 11.62
CA SER A 178 7.42 -0.16 11.81
C SER A 178 7.98 -1.19 10.82
N TYR A 179 8.29 -0.81 9.59
CA TYR A 179 8.91 -1.70 8.61
C TYR A 179 10.31 -2.13 9.06
N VAL A 180 11.15 -1.18 9.47
CA VAL A 180 12.51 -1.46 9.97
C VAL A 180 12.45 -2.25 11.27
N GLU A 181 11.57 -1.89 12.19
CA GLU A 181 11.34 -2.58 13.46
C GLU A 181 10.98 -4.05 13.23
N THR A 182 10.04 -4.33 12.31
CA THR A 182 9.64 -5.71 11.96
C THR A 182 10.80 -6.52 11.36
N LEU A 183 11.70 -5.88 10.62
CA LEU A 183 12.90 -6.54 10.07
C LEU A 183 13.97 -6.79 11.13
N THR A 184 14.00 -6.01 12.21
CA THR A 184 14.95 -6.16 13.32
C THR A 184 14.44 -7.09 14.43
N GLN A 185 13.12 -7.22 14.57
CA GLN A 185 12.46 -8.14 15.50
C GLN A 185 12.30 -9.51 14.83
N GLY A 186 13.34 -10.34 14.94
CA GLY A 186 13.24 -11.77 14.67
C GLY A 186 12.17 -12.42 15.54
N ARG A 187 11.69 -13.60 15.15
CA ARG A 187 10.73 -14.36 15.97
C ARG A 187 11.33 -14.64 17.35
N ASP A 188 10.50 -14.67 18.40
CA ASP A 188 10.82 -14.82 19.85
C ASP A 188 11.70 -16.03 20.26
N ARG A 189 12.30 -16.78 19.33
CA ARG A 189 13.12 -17.98 19.58
C ARG A 189 14.47 -18.02 18.86
N GLU A 190 14.79 -17.04 18.02
CA GLU A 190 16.06 -17.00 17.29
C GLU A 190 16.86 -15.71 17.62
N PRO A 191 18.21 -15.74 17.55
CA PRO A 191 19.01 -14.53 17.72
C PRO A 191 18.51 -13.45 16.75
N PRO A 192 18.58 -12.15 17.13
CA PRO A 192 18.04 -11.07 16.31
C PRO A 192 18.58 -11.18 14.88
N PRO A 193 17.71 -11.06 13.85
CA PRO A 193 18.11 -11.15 12.46
C PRO A 193 19.27 -10.19 12.25
N SER A 194 20.32 -10.70 11.61
CA SER A 194 21.55 -9.95 11.42
C SER A 194 21.21 -8.60 10.78
N GLN A 195 21.80 -7.50 11.26
CA GLN A 195 21.66 -6.17 10.62
C GLN A 195 21.95 -6.22 9.10
N ALA A 196 22.73 -7.22 8.66
CA ALA A 196 22.94 -7.57 7.26
C ALA A 196 21.64 -7.85 6.47
N ILE A 197 20.65 -8.53 7.07
CA ILE A 197 19.34 -8.82 6.46
C ILE A 197 18.58 -7.50 6.21
N LEU A 198 18.57 -6.60 7.20
CA LEU A 198 17.95 -5.28 7.06
C LEU A 198 18.55 -4.52 5.87
N GLU A 199 19.88 -4.40 5.82
CA GLU A 199 20.57 -3.73 4.71
C GLU A 199 20.30 -4.41 3.36
N ASP A 200 20.13 -5.73 3.33
CA ASP A 200 19.88 -6.50 2.10
C ASP A 200 18.43 -6.44 1.61
N VAL A 201 17.46 -6.22 2.51
CA VAL A 201 16.04 -6.03 2.19
C VAL A 201 15.76 -4.57 1.81
N VAL A 202 16.22 -3.61 2.64
CA VAL A 202 15.93 -2.18 2.48
C VAL A 202 16.77 -1.56 1.37
N LYS A 203 18.04 -1.99 1.22
CA LYS A 203 19.05 -1.45 0.31
C LYS A 203 19.30 0.05 0.44
N GLU A 204 18.41 0.91 -0.03
CA GLU A 204 18.56 2.36 0.02
C GLU A 204 17.25 2.94 0.55
N ILE A 205 17.33 4.02 1.33
CA ILE A 205 16.14 4.76 1.77
C ILE A 205 16.15 6.11 1.05
N GLN A 206 15.08 6.43 0.34
CA GLN A 206 14.82 7.72 -0.26
C GLN A 206 13.68 8.41 0.47
N ILE A 207 13.94 9.61 0.99
CA ILE A 207 12.97 10.49 1.62
C ILE A 207 12.80 11.72 0.72
N THR A 208 11.59 11.95 0.21
CA THR A 208 11.26 13.17 -0.54
C THR A 208 10.54 14.15 0.37
N VAL A 209 11.16 15.31 0.56
CA VAL A 209 10.61 16.46 1.28
C VAL A 209 10.03 17.42 0.26
N SER A 210 8.80 17.87 0.49
CA SER A 210 8.12 18.87 -0.35
C SER A 210 7.89 20.15 0.44
N PHE A 211 7.97 21.28 -0.27
CA PHE A 211 7.81 22.61 0.30
C PHE A 211 6.53 23.27 -0.21
N SER A 212 5.90 24.06 0.66
CA SER A 212 4.80 24.92 0.24
C SER A 212 5.31 26.03 -0.68
N THR A 213 4.56 26.29 -1.76
CA THR A 213 4.85 27.37 -2.72
C THR A 213 4.88 28.75 -2.06
N ASN A 214 4.20 28.92 -0.93
CA ASN A 214 4.16 30.17 -0.19
C ASN A 214 5.49 30.49 0.50
N VAL A 215 6.32 29.48 0.78
CA VAL A 215 7.61 29.64 1.47
C VAL A 215 8.78 29.44 0.51
N ALA A 216 8.66 28.49 -0.41
CA ALA A 216 9.72 28.19 -1.37
C ALA A 216 9.14 28.05 -2.80
N PRO A 217 8.80 29.16 -3.48
CA PRO A 217 8.13 29.11 -4.79
C PRO A 217 9.00 28.48 -5.88
N ALA A 218 10.32 28.59 -5.78
CA ALA A 218 11.26 28.02 -6.75
C ALA A 218 11.70 26.58 -6.42
N LEU A 219 11.44 26.09 -5.20
CA LEU A 219 11.91 24.79 -4.73
C LEU A 219 10.71 23.92 -4.35
N ARG A 220 10.31 23.02 -5.26
CA ARG A 220 9.16 22.13 -5.03
C ARG A 220 9.46 21.00 -4.05
N SER A 221 10.63 20.38 -4.19
CA SER A 221 11.00 19.20 -3.39
C SER A 221 12.51 18.96 -3.35
N ILE A 222 12.98 18.35 -2.26
CA ILE A 222 14.34 17.81 -2.08
C ILE A 222 14.23 16.30 -1.90
N ASN A 223 15.17 15.55 -2.50
CA ASN A 223 15.33 14.12 -2.25
C ASN A 223 16.57 13.88 -1.38
N ILE A 224 16.38 13.19 -0.27
CA ILE A 224 17.43 12.75 0.64
C ILE A 224 17.57 11.24 0.46
N ASN A 225 18.73 10.81 -0.01
CA ASN A 225 19.03 9.40 -0.25
C ASN A 225 20.03 8.90 0.80
N ILE A 226 19.67 7.83 1.50
CA ILE A 226 20.47 7.17 2.51
C ILE A 226 21.00 5.85 1.93
N PRO A 227 22.32 5.73 1.66
CA PRO A 227 22.93 4.51 1.13
C PRO A 227 22.85 3.33 2.08
N ARG A 228 22.89 2.11 1.52
CA ARG A 228 22.85 0.82 2.24
C ARG A 228 23.73 0.78 3.48
N GLY A 229 25.02 1.04 3.31
CA GLY A 229 26.01 0.88 4.38
C GLY A 229 25.85 1.87 5.54
N SER A 230 25.01 2.89 5.40
CA SER A 230 24.74 3.89 6.43
C SER A 230 23.46 3.61 7.23
N ILE A 231 22.59 2.69 6.78
CA ILE A 231 21.30 2.45 7.44
C ILE A 231 21.50 2.03 8.89
N LYS A 232 22.45 1.12 9.14
CA LYS A 232 22.75 0.63 10.49
C LYS A 232 23.23 1.71 11.46
N SER A 233 23.90 2.76 10.98
CA SER A 233 24.40 3.84 11.86
C SER A 233 23.28 4.72 12.42
N PHE A 234 22.06 4.60 11.88
CA PHE A 234 20.88 5.32 12.38
C PHE A 234 20.03 4.48 13.32
N LEU A 235 20.32 3.19 13.48
CA LEU A 235 19.62 2.33 14.44
C LEU A 235 20.07 2.65 15.87
N PRO A 236 19.19 2.45 16.87
CA PRO A 236 19.60 2.56 18.26
C PRO A 236 20.73 1.58 18.60
N ALA A 237 21.69 2.04 19.39
CA ALA A 237 22.71 1.15 19.95
C ALA A 237 22.03 0.10 20.85
N ALA A 238 22.35 -1.18 20.63
CA ALA A 238 21.72 -2.31 21.31
C ALA A 238 22.11 -2.47 22.80
N GLY A 239 22.66 -1.43 23.44
CA GLY A 239 23.10 -1.49 24.82
C GLY A 239 23.63 -0.15 25.31
N ASP A 240 22.76 0.65 25.94
CA ASP A 240 23.09 1.29 27.21
C ASP A 240 21.80 1.66 27.94
N SER A 241 21.76 1.38 29.23
CA SER A 241 20.58 1.44 30.08
C SER A 241 20.12 2.88 30.35
N GLY A 242 18.83 3.15 30.10
CA GLY A 242 18.11 4.23 30.79
C GLY A 242 17.60 5.42 29.96
N GLN A 243 17.80 5.47 28.64
CA GLN A 243 17.13 6.46 27.78
C GLN A 243 16.16 5.79 26.79
N PRO A 244 15.03 6.44 26.44
CA PRO A 244 14.04 5.86 25.55
C PRO A 244 14.71 5.53 24.22
N SER A 245 14.68 4.23 23.87
CA SER A 245 15.23 3.66 22.65
C SER A 245 14.89 4.54 21.44
N GLY A 246 15.90 5.21 20.88
CA GLY A 246 15.70 6.02 19.68
C GLY A 246 15.26 5.14 18.52
N SER A 247 14.26 5.56 17.75
CA SER A 247 13.92 4.87 16.49
C SER A 247 14.92 5.24 15.39
N ILE A 248 14.93 4.51 14.27
CA ILE A 248 15.70 4.91 13.09
C ILE A 248 15.40 6.37 12.68
N LEU A 249 14.18 6.84 12.94
CA LEU A 249 13.75 8.19 12.62
C LEU A 249 14.42 9.24 13.49
N SER A 250 14.69 8.97 14.77
CA SER A 250 15.39 9.92 15.64
C SER A 250 16.85 10.05 15.24
N GLY A 251 17.50 8.92 14.89
CA GLY A 251 18.86 8.92 14.34
C GLY A 251 18.96 9.72 13.04
N LEU A 252 18.03 9.50 12.11
CA LEU A 252 17.95 10.25 10.85
C LEU A 252 17.66 11.74 11.07
N SER A 253 16.73 12.08 11.97
CA SER A 253 16.38 13.48 12.28
C SER A 253 17.60 14.22 12.84
N SER A 254 18.28 13.63 13.83
CA SER A 254 19.47 14.24 14.43
C SER A 254 20.60 14.42 13.44
N TYR A 255 20.80 13.45 12.52
CA TYR A 255 21.82 13.56 11.48
C TYR A 255 21.52 14.69 10.49
N ILE A 256 20.27 14.77 10.03
CA ILE A 256 19.82 15.79 9.08
C ILE A 256 19.89 17.18 9.72
N GLU A 257 19.47 17.31 10.98
CA GLU A 257 19.57 18.55 11.73
C GLU A 257 21.03 18.99 11.89
N LYS A 258 21.90 18.07 12.31
CA LYS A 258 23.33 18.36 12.56
C LYS A 258 24.12 18.68 11.29
N HIS A 259 23.87 17.97 10.20
CA HIS A 259 24.70 18.06 8.98
C HIS A 259 24.08 18.89 7.86
N LEU A 260 22.75 19.04 7.83
CA LEU A 260 22.03 19.82 6.81
C LEU A 260 21.36 21.06 7.39
N ALA A 261 21.45 21.29 8.72
CA ALA A 261 20.79 22.39 9.40
C ALA A 261 19.27 22.45 9.12
N MET A 262 18.65 21.27 8.97
CA MET A 262 17.26 21.14 8.58
C MET A 262 16.46 20.39 9.66
N ASP A 263 15.44 21.05 10.20
CA ASP A 263 14.48 20.44 11.11
C ASP A 263 13.33 19.79 10.32
N LEU A 264 13.33 18.46 10.25
CA LEU A 264 12.28 17.66 9.61
C LEU A 264 11.35 16.95 10.59
N ASP A 265 11.65 16.99 11.89
CA ASP A 265 11.01 16.22 12.97
C ASP A 265 10.37 14.88 12.51
N LEU A 266 11.22 13.95 12.04
CA LEU A 266 10.74 12.66 11.52
C LEU A 266 10.13 11.78 12.62
N ALA A 267 10.62 11.94 13.86
CA ALA A 267 10.24 11.13 15.01
C ALA A 267 9.02 11.66 15.76
N GLY A 268 8.53 12.87 15.47
CA GLY A 268 7.37 13.42 16.13
C GLY A 268 7.65 14.10 17.48
N SER A 269 8.92 14.40 17.79
CA SER A 269 9.36 14.87 19.11
C SER A 269 9.18 16.37 19.34
N SER A 270 8.93 17.15 18.29
CA SER A 270 8.80 18.62 18.39
C SER A 270 7.36 19.05 18.66
N ALA A 271 7.20 20.25 19.23
CA ALA A 271 5.89 20.85 19.48
C ALA A 271 5.02 20.90 18.21
N ARG A 272 3.72 20.62 18.34
CA ARG A 272 2.77 20.50 17.21
C ARG A 272 2.68 21.76 16.33
N ASP A 273 3.03 22.93 16.86
CA ASP A 273 2.84 24.23 16.21
C ASP A 273 4.08 24.83 15.53
N SER A 274 5.16 24.06 15.34
CA SER A 274 6.35 24.63 14.69
C SER A 274 6.02 25.12 13.26
N PRO A 275 6.47 26.32 12.87
CA PRO A 275 6.21 26.86 11.53
C PRO A 275 6.80 25.97 10.43
N ALA A 276 7.89 25.25 10.74
CA ALA A 276 8.51 24.27 9.84
C ALA A 276 7.50 23.18 9.41
N ARG A 277 6.70 22.63 10.34
CA ARG A 277 5.68 21.61 10.03
C ARG A 277 4.55 22.10 9.13
N LYS A 278 4.26 23.40 9.14
CA LYS A 278 3.19 23.99 8.32
C LYS A 278 3.61 24.14 6.85
N HIS A 279 4.90 24.22 6.58
CA HIS A 279 5.43 24.55 5.25
C HIS A 279 6.34 23.49 4.64
N VAL A 280 6.85 22.56 5.44
CA VAL A 280 7.70 21.45 5.03
C VAL A 280 6.99 20.14 5.36
N ARG A 281 6.86 19.25 4.38
CA ARG A 281 6.20 17.95 4.58
C ARG A 281 6.94 16.83 3.87
N ILE A 282 6.85 15.63 4.42
CA ILE A 282 7.36 14.43 3.76
C ILE A 282 6.30 13.98 2.77
N SER A 283 6.63 14.00 1.50
CA SER A 283 5.70 13.64 0.42
C SER A 283 5.86 12.19 -0.05
N LYS A 284 7.00 11.57 0.22
CA LYS A 284 7.29 10.19 -0.19
C LYS A 284 8.40 9.59 0.66
N ILE A 285 8.25 8.32 1.01
CA ILE A 285 9.33 7.45 1.49
C ILE A 285 9.38 6.23 0.60
N ALA A 286 10.58 5.89 0.12
CA ALA A 286 10.80 4.70 -0.69
C ALA A 286 12.04 3.95 -0.22
N CYS A 287 11.96 2.63 -0.25
CA CYS A 287 13.12 1.75 -0.16
C CYS A 287 12.91 0.57 -1.12
N ASN A 288 13.84 -0.39 -1.14
CA ASN A 288 13.69 -1.57 -1.98
C ASN A 288 12.48 -2.44 -1.56
N GLY A 289 12.03 -2.35 -0.31
CA GLY A 289 10.89 -3.11 0.21
C GLY A 289 9.51 -2.47 -0.02
N PHE A 290 9.43 -1.15 -0.12
CA PHE A 290 8.16 -0.46 -0.35
C PHE A 290 8.32 0.97 -0.88
N VAL A 291 7.23 1.54 -1.38
CA VAL A 291 7.08 2.96 -1.68
C VAL A 291 5.76 3.45 -1.10
N LEU A 292 5.80 4.51 -0.29
CA LEU A 292 4.62 5.22 0.21
C LEU A 292 4.70 6.69 -0.19
N GLY A 293 3.61 7.23 -0.71
CA GLY A 293 3.50 8.63 -1.13
C GLY A 293 2.28 9.31 -0.50
N ALA A 294 2.44 10.57 -0.13
CA ALA A 294 1.41 11.37 0.53
C ALA A 294 0.14 11.54 -0.31
N GLU A 295 0.26 11.52 -1.63
CA GLU A 295 -0.88 11.60 -2.57
C GLU A 295 -1.58 10.24 -2.78
N GLY A 296 -1.51 9.33 -1.80
CA GLY A 296 -2.18 8.03 -1.86
C GLY A 296 -1.55 7.08 -2.87
N LYS A 297 -0.22 7.00 -2.91
CA LYS A 297 0.50 6.00 -3.72
C LYS A 297 1.18 4.97 -2.83
N MET A 298 1.01 3.70 -3.15
CA MET A 298 1.64 2.60 -2.41
C MET A 298 2.19 1.54 -3.35
N LYS A 299 3.37 1.01 -3.05
CA LYS A 299 3.92 -0.21 -3.66
C LYS A 299 4.56 -1.04 -2.57
N LEU A 300 4.21 -2.31 -2.47
CA LEU A 300 4.89 -3.27 -1.61
C LEU A 300 5.74 -4.17 -2.50
N VAL A 301 6.99 -4.40 -2.14
CA VAL A 301 7.96 -5.15 -2.94
C VAL A 301 8.48 -6.31 -2.11
N ALA A 302 8.01 -7.50 -2.44
CA ALA A 302 8.44 -8.73 -1.81
C ALA A 302 8.33 -9.88 -2.82
N GLN A 303 9.13 -10.92 -2.62
CA GLN A 303 9.05 -12.15 -3.39
C GLN A 303 8.22 -13.17 -2.60
N PRO A 304 7.17 -13.77 -3.21
CA PRO A 304 6.44 -14.83 -2.56
C PRO A 304 7.37 -16.04 -2.33
N ILE A 305 7.18 -16.71 -1.20
CA ILE A 305 7.89 -17.94 -0.87
C ILE A 305 7.38 -19.02 -1.83
N ARG A 306 8.28 -19.59 -2.63
CA ARG A 306 7.97 -20.75 -3.48
C ARG A 306 8.29 -21.99 -2.67
N THR A 307 7.29 -22.82 -2.37
CA THR A 307 7.52 -24.18 -1.88
C THR A 307 8.01 -25.03 -3.06
N GLY A 308 9.32 -25.04 -3.29
CA GLY A 308 9.97 -25.91 -4.28
C GLY A 308 10.18 -27.32 -3.72
N SER A 309 10.04 -28.32 -4.59
CA SER A 309 10.15 -29.76 -4.33
C SER A 309 11.38 -30.12 -3.49
N ALA A 310 11.16 -30.97 -2.49
CA ALA A 310 12.23 -31.74 -1.83
C ALA A 310 13.03 -32.50 -2.90
N GLY A 311 14.35 -32.28 -2.93
CA GLY A 311 15.25 -32.98 -3.84
C GLY A 311 16.43 -32.14 -4.27
N ASP A 312 17.32 -31.80 -3.34
CA ASP A 312 18.78 -31.96 -3.50
C ASP A 312 19.48 -31.59 -2.17
N ASP A 313 19.99 -32.60 -1.45
CA ASP A 313 20.49 -32.52 -0.05
C ASP A 313 21.88 -31.87 0.07
N SER A 314 22.14 -30.74 -0.59
CA SER A 314 23.43 -30.03 -0.48
C SER A 314 23.37 -28.50 -0.44
N ALA A 315 22.17 -27.90 -0.38
CA ALA A 315 21.96 -26.43 -0.38
C ALA A 315 21.20 -25.88 0.86
N GLU A 316 21.02 -26.68 1.91
CA GLU A 316 20.06 -26.40 3.00
C GLU A 316 20.30 -25.07 3.74
N ASN A 317 21.55 -24.70 4.05
CA ASN A 317 21.83 -23.49 4.85
C ASN A 317 21.58 -22.15 4.13
N ASP A 318 21.84 -22.06 2.81
CA ASP A 318 21.72 -20.79 2.08
C ASP A 318 20.25 -20.54 1.65
N ASP A 319 19.50 -21.62 1.41
CA ASP A 319 18.07 -21.54 1.12
C ASP A 319 17.25 -21.15 2.36
N ASP A 320 17.63 -21.60 3.56
CA ASP A 320 16.97 -21.21 4.81
C ASP A 320 17.15 -19.72 5.13
N ALA A 321 18.38 -19.19 5.05
CA ALA A 321 18.64 -17.77 5.27
C ALA A 321 17.91 -16.89 4.23
N ARG A 322 17.86 -17.34 2.98
CA ARG A 322 17.13 -16.65 1.90
C ARG A 322 15.62 -16.71 2.09
N ASN A 323 15.09 -17.80 2.63
CA ASN A 323 13.66 -17.95 2.92
C ASN A 323 13.27 -17.12 4.15
N GLU A 324 14.12 -17.04 5.17
CA GLU A 324 13.89 -16.17 6.33
C GLU A 324 13.88 -14.69 5.92
N LYS A 325 14.83 -14.26 5.08
CA LYS A 325 14.81 -12.91 4.49
C LYS A 325 13.48 -12.62 3.78
N LYS A 326 12.97 -13.57 2.98
CA LYS A 326 11.69 -13.41 2.27
C LYS A 326 10.52 -13.35 3.26
N ARG A 327 10.49 -14.20 4.29
CA ARG A 327 9.45 -14.19 5.34
C ARG A 327 9.41 -12.84 6.07
N LEU A 328 10.55 -12.33 6.52
CA LEU A 328 10.63 -11.04 7.20
C LEU A 328 10.18 -9.89 6.29
N ALA A 329 10.59 -9.88 5.02
CA ALA A 329 10.14 -8.87 4.06
C ALA A 329 8.62 -8.92 3.79
N LEU A 330 8.04 -10.12 3.71
CA LEU A 330 6.59 -10.32 3.55
C LEU A 330 5.85 -9.86 4.80
N ARG A 331 6.31 -10.23 6.00
CA ARG A 331 5.74 -9.81 7.28
C ARG A 331 5.78 -8.28 7.44
N ALA A 332 6.91 -7.65 7.14
CA ALA A 332 7.03 -6.20 7.20
C ALA A 332 6.10 -5.50 6.18
N SER A 333 5.91 -6.09 4.99
CA SER A 333 4.95 -5.60 4.00
C SER A 333 3.49 -5.77 4.46
N GLU A 334 3.18 -6.86 5.17
CA GLU A 334 1.87 -7.14 5.73
C GLU A 334 1.51 -6.16 6.84
N VAL A 335 2.44 -5.89 7.77
CA VAL A 335 2.29 -4.85 8.80
C VAL A 335 2.01 -3.47 8.18
N LEU A 336 2.73 -3.11 7.11
CA LEU A 336 2.46 -1.87 6.38
C LEU A 336 1.07 -1.85 5.73
N LEU A 337 0.66 -2.94 5.09
CA LEU A 337 -0.67 -3.04 4.47
C LEU A 337 -1.78 -2.85 5.51
N PHE A 338 -1.69 -3.55 6.65
CA PHE A 338 -2.65 -3.41 7.73
C PHE A 338 -2.64 -2.00 8.33
N SER A 339 -1.47 -1.38 8.48
CA SER A 339 -1.39 0.01 8.96
C SER A 339 -2.14 0.98 8.03
N VAL A 340 -2.05 0.79 6.71
CA VAL A 340 -2.79 1.59 5.71
C VAL A 340 -4.29 1.32 5.79
N ILE A 341 -4.70 0.06 5.94
CA ILE A 341 -6.12 -0.29 6.12
C ILE A 341 -6.67 0.33 7.41
N HIS A 342 -5.97 0.21 8.54
CA HIS A 342 -6.39 0.83 9.79
C HIS A 342 -6.49 2.36 9.69
N ARG A 343 -5.55 3.02 9.01
CA ARG A 343 -5.63 4.47 8.79
C ARG A 343 -6.84 4.86 7.92
N SER A 344 -7.27 4.00 7.00
CA SER A 344 -8.49 4.26 6.20
C SER A 344 -9.77 4.23 7.05
N LEU A 345 -9.74 3.63 8.24
CA LEU A 345 -10.86 3.61 9.20
C LEU A 345 -10.97 4.93 9.95
N VAL A 346 -9.84 5.44 10.42
CA VAL A 346 -9.79 6.67 11.23
C VAL A 346 -10.13 7.84 10.30
N GLY A 347 -11.24 8.55 10.59
CA GLY A 347 -11.61 9.77 9.88
C GLY A 347 -10.46 10.79 9.90
N GLU A 348 -10.39 11.69 8.92
CA GLU A 348 -9.48 12.86 8.98
C GLU A 348 -9.76 13.75 10.23
N ASN A 349 -10.89 13.54 10.91
CA ASN A 349 -11.40 14.34 12.03
C ASN A 349 -10.78 14.04 13.42
N GLN A 350 -9.72 13.26 13.51
CA GLN A 350 -8.95 13.09 14.76
C GLN A 350 -7.63 13.88 14.73
N GLU A 351 -7.63 15.01 14.01
CA GLU A 351 -6.52 15.97 13.96
C GLU A 351 -7.07 17.40 14.02
N SER A 352 -7.81 17.72 15.10
CA SER A 352 -8.04 19.10 15.56
C SER A 352 -7.21 19.39 16.79
#